data_AF-A0A7Y2NBH6-F1
#
_entry.id   AF-A0A7Y2NBH6-F1
#
_cell.length_a   1.000
_cell.length_b   1.000
_cell.length_c   1.000
_cell.angle_alpha   90.00
_cell.angle_beta   90.00
_cell.angle_gamma   90.00
#
_symmetry.space_group_name_H-M   'P 1'
#
loop_
_entity.id
_entity.type
_entity.pdbx_description
1 polymer ?
#
loop_
_entity_poly.entity_id
_entity_poly.type
_entity_poly.pdbx_seq_one_letter_code
_entity_poly.pdbx_strand_id
1 'polypeptide(L)'
;MVHGVGSQSDDYADATIEELTSRLANQGHAADSIAWESVYWADILEPRQLAYLTRAGETNELDWPTLRSLVVQALGDAAAYKFVDSPSSTYVAIHTRIRAAMNRLYTQGLNREAAPLIVMAHSLGSQIMSCYIWDTQSGMLTGADTASTHFERMEWLAGMVTFGSPIPLFTFADADPKPIRFPGDAIPGIVRAKAKWLNYYDKDDVLGYPIRPISDGYSDVVDADIEVNVGGLISAATPKSHIKYWTDNDFTKPVAQFLGSFLE
;
A
#
# COMPACT_ATOMS: atom_id res chain seq x y z
N MET A 1 1.80 1.09 6.83
CA MET A 1 0.47 1.03 6.17
C MET A 1 0.42 2.11 5.10
N VAL A 2 -0.17 1.82 3.93
CA VAL A 2 -0.23 2.78 2.80
C VAL A 2 -1.63 2.77 2.20
N HIS A 3 -2.23 3.96 2.08
CA HIS A 3 -3.58 4.11 1.54
C HIS A 3 -3.62 4.18 0.01
N GLY A 4 -4.84 4.04 -0.53
CA GLY A 4 -5.18 4.14 -1.94
C GLY A 4 -5.49 5.56 -2.42
N VAL A 5 -6.09 5.67 -3.60
CA VAL A 5 -6.53 6.96 -4.15
C VAL A 5 -7.59 7.65 -3.30
N GLY A 6 -7.73 8.96 -3.49
CA GLY A 6 -8.78 9.77 -2.88
C GLY A 6 -8.31 10.62 -1.71
N SER A 7 -9.15 11.59 -1.33
CA SER A 7 -8.96 12.44 -0.15
C SER A 7 -9.22 11.61 1.11
N GLN A 8 -8.14 10.98 1.60
CA GLN A 8 -8.09 10.32 2.90
C GLN A 8 -7.71 11.36 3.95
N SER A 9 -8.15 11.17 5.20
CA SER A 9 -7.56 11.90 6.32
C SER A 9 -6.22 11.27 6.71
N ASP A 10 -5.38 12.04 7.42
CA ASP A 10 -4.06 11.57 7.87
C ASP A 10 -4.15 10.45 8.94
N ASP A 11 -5.31 10.34 9.61
CA ASP A 11 -5.67 9.32 10.60
C ASP A 11 -6.31 8.03 9.99
N TYR A 12 -6.28 7.85 8.66
CA TYR A 12 -6.96 6.73 7.98
C TYR A 12 -6.63 5.33 8.53
N ALA A 13 -5.45 5.16 9.13
CA ALA A 13 -4.96 3.89 9.62
C ALA A 13 -5.43 3.57 11.05
N ASP A 14 -5.86 4.57 11.82
CA ASP A 14 -6.01 4.48 13.28
C ASP A 14 -7.02 3.39 13.68
N ALA A 15 -8.20 3.38 13.05
CA ALA A 15 -9.23 2.38 13.33
C ALA A 15 -8.77 0.94 13.01
N THR A 16 -7.94 0.76 11.97
CA THR A 16 -7.40 -0.57 11.63
C THR A 16 -6.32 -0.98 12.62
N ILE A 17 -5.46 -0.05 13.03
CA ILE A 17 -4.42 -0.28 14.03
C ILE A 17 -5.05 -0.69 15.36
N GLU A 18 -6.08 0.03 15.80
CA GLU A 18 -6.84 -0.29 17.02
C GLU A 18 -7.45 -1.70 16.95
N GLU A 19 -8.09 -2.02 15.83
CA GLU A 19 -8.72 -3.32 15.59
C GLU A 19 -7.70 -4.49 15.58
N LEU A 20 -6.60 -4.34 14.85
CA LEU A 20 -5.55 -5.36 14.78
C LEU A 20 -4.85 -5.54 16.14
N THR A 21 -4.55 -4.45 16.84
CA THR A 21 -3.96 -4.47 18.17
C THR A 21 -4.86 -5.18 19.17
N SER A 22 -6.16 -4.87 19.15
CA SER A 22 -7.17 -5.53 20.00
C SER A 22 -7.26 -7.03 19.73
N ARG A 23 -7.22 -7.43 18.45
CA ARG A 23 -7.25 -8.85 18.05
C ARG A 23 -6.01 -9.60 18.53
N LEU A 24 -4.82 -9.04 18.35
CA LEU A 24 -3.57 -9.63 18.79
C LEU A 24 -3.54 -9.81 20.31
N ALA A 25 -3.97 -8.79 21.06
CA ALA A 25 -4.08 -8.88 22.51
C ALA A 25 -5.06 -9.97 22.96
N ASN A 26 -6.23 -10.07 22.31
CA ASN A 26 -7.22 -11.11 22.58
C ASN A 26 -6.74 -12.53 22.23
N GLN A 27 -5.76 -12.65 21.34
CA GLN A 27 -5.09 -13.92 21.00
C GLN A 27 -3.94 -14.26 21.95
N GLY A 28 -3.62 -13.38 22.91
CA GLY A 28 -2.54 -13.57 23.89
C GLY A 28 -1.16 -13.14 23.39
N HIS A 29 -1.06 -12.44 22.26
CA HIS A 29 0.20 -11.89 21.75
C HIS A 29 0.54 -10.56 22.42
N ALA A 30 1.83 -10.24 22.53
CA ALA A 30 2.33 -8.95 22.98
C ALA A 30 2.12 -7.88 21.90
N ALA A 31 0.88 -7.40 21.74
CA ALA A 31 0.52 -6.47 20.66
C ALA A 31 1.27 -5.13 20.70
N ASP A 32 1.75 -4.73 21.89
CA ASP A 32 2.60 -3.56 22.14
C ASP A 32 4.03 -3.69 21.59
N SER A 33 4.43 -4.90 21.17
CA SER A 33 5.71 -5.12 20.47
C SER A 33 5.69 -4.75 18.97
N ILE A 34 4.54 -4.38 18.42
CA ILE A 34 4.42 -3.91 17.04
C ILE A 34 4.57 -2.38 16.98
N ALA A 35 5.54 -1.92 16.19
CA ALA A 35 5.65 -0.51 15.81
C ALA A 35 4.84 -0.24 14.53
N TRP A 36 3.85 0.65 14.63
CA TRP A 36 3.01 1.05 13.50
C TRP A 36 3.51 2.35 12.86
N GLU A 37 3.48 2.42 11.53
CA GLU A 37 3.72 3.66 10.78
C GLU A 37 2.74 3.72 9.60
N SER A 38 2.02 4.83 9.46
CA SER A 38 1.16 5.13 8.31
C SER A 38 1.87 6.07 7.32
N VAL A 39 1.68 5.81 6.04
CA VAL A 39 2.16 6.69 4.96
C VAL A 39 0.96 7.41 4.39
N TYR A 40 0.80 8.67 4.75
CA TYR A 40 -0.17 9.58 4.14
C TYR A 40 0.50 10.35 2.99
N TRP A 41 -0.05 10.23 1.78
CA TRP A 41 0.52 10.82 0.55
C TRP A 41 -0.47 11.64 -0.27
N ALA A 42 -1.78 11.62 0.05
CA ALA A 42 -2.80 12.33 -0.73
C ALA A 42 -2.55 13.86 -0.81
N ASP A 43 -1.95 14.45 0.24
CA ASP A 43 -1.60 15.88 0.32
C ASP A 43 -0.66 16.36 -0.79
N ILE A 44 0.06 15.44 -1.46
CA ILE A 44 0.97 15.77 -2.57
C ILE A 44 0.20 16.20 -3.83
N LEU A 45 -0.97 15.59 -4.06
CA LEU A 45 -1.77 15.74 -5.29
C LEU A 45 -2.99 16.62 -5.08
N GLU A 46 -3.63 16.49 -3.92
CA GLU A 46 -4.91 17.14 -3.60
C GLU A 46 -4.92 18.66 -3.86
N PRO A 47 -3.90 19.46 -3.48
CA PRO A 47 -3.92 20.90 -3.73
C PRO A 47 -3.99 21.25 -5.22
N ARG A 48 -3.32 20.48 -6.08
CA ARG A 48 -3.29 20.73 -7.53
C ARG A 48 -4.60 20.30 -8.19
N GLN A 49 -5.19 19.20 -7.72
CA GLN A 49 -6.49 18.71 -8.18
C GLN A 49 -7.61 19.68 -7.81
N LEU A 50 -7.65 20.14 -6.55
CA LEU A 50 -8.63 21.11 -6.08
C LEU A 50 -8.51 22.42 -6.86
N ALA A 51 -7.30 22.95 -7.01
CA ALA A 51 -7.07 24.17 -7.78
C ALA A 51 -7.52 24.05 -9.25
N TYR A 52 -7.37 22.87 -9.86
CA TYR A 52 -7.90 22.61 -11.20
C TYR A 52 -9.43 22.57 -11.22
N LEU A 53 -10.05 21.80 -10.33
CA LEU A 53 -11.51 21.67 -10.25
C LEU A 53 -12.19 23.02 -10.00
N THR A 54 -11.63 23.85 -9.11
CA THR A 54 -12.10 25.22 -8.86
C THR A 54 -12.06 26.04 -10.15
N ARG A 55 -10.90 26.15 -10.81
CA ARG A 55 -10.77 26.93 -12.05
C ARG A 55 -11.67 26.41 -13.18
N ALA A 56 -11.81 25.09 -13.30
CA ALA A 56 -12.64 24.47 -14.33
C ALA A 56 -14.13 24.77 -14.11
N GLY A 57 -14.59 24.77 -12.85
CA GLY A 57 -15.95 25.13 -12.47
C GLY A 57 -16.25 26.63 -12.51
N GLU A 58 -15.26 27.50 -12.31
CA GLU A 58 -15.42 28.95 -12.47
C GLU A 58 -15.59 29.36 -13.94
N THR A 59 -14.97 28.62 -14.86
CA THR A 59 -14.93 28.96 -16.29
C THR A 59 -15.96 28.20 -17.12
N ASN A 60 -16.61 27.18 -16.57
CA ASN A 60 -17.56 26.32 -17.29
C ASN A 60 -18.68 25.85 -16.36
N GLU A 61 -19.90 25.71 -16.91
CA GLU A 61 -20.97 24.97 -16.24
C GLU A 61 -20.69 23.47 -16.36
N LEU A 62 -20.16 22.87 -15.28
CA LEU A 62 -19.83 21.45 -15.23
C LEU A 62 -20.92 20.69 -14.48
N ASP A 63 -21.64 19.83 -15.20
CA ASP A 63 -22.56 18.87 -14.57
C ASP A 63 -21.80 17.84 -13.72
N TRP A 64 -22.48 17.35 -12.68
CA TRP A 64 -22.02 16.29 -11.78
C TRP A 64 -20.69 16.61 -11.06
N PRO A 65 -20.56 17.78 -10.39
CA PRO A 65 -19.29 18.20 -9.78
C PRO A 65 -18.73 17.18 -8.78
N THR A 66 -19.60 16.51 -8.02
CA THR A 66 -19.21 15.46 -7.07
C THR A 66 -18.60 14.24 -7.78
N LEU A 67 -19.23 13.77 -8.86
CA LEU A 67 -18.72 12.63 -9.64
C LEU A 67 -17.41 12.99 -10.34
N ARG A 68 -17.31 14.21 -10.87
CA ARG A 68 -16.07 14.72 -11.49
C ARG A 68 -14.95 14.83 -10.47
N SER A 69 -15.22 15.32 -9.27
CA SER A 69 -14.24 15.37 -8.19
C SER A 69 -13.71 13.97 -7.87
N LEU A 70 -14.61 12.99 -7.72
CA LEU A 70 -14.24 11.60 -7.49
C LEU A 70 -13.37 11.03 -8.61
N VAL A 71 -13.75 11.28 -9.88
CA VAL A 71 -12.98 10.82 -11.04
C VAL A 71 -11.59 11.47 -11.08
N VAL A 72 -11.51 12.78 -10.84
CA VAL A 72 -10.24 13.51 -10.82
C VAL A 72 -9.34 13.02 -9.68
N GLN A 73 -9.90 12.74 -8.51
CA GLN A 73 -9.15 12.14 -7.42
C GLN A 73 -8.69 10.72 -7.80
N ALA A 74 -9.59 9.82 -8.19
CA ALA A 74 -9.23 8.42 -8.47
C ALA A 74 -8.35 8.24 -9.73
N LEU A 75 -8.82 8.67 -10.90
CA LEU A 75 -8.07 8.53 -12.16
C LEU A 75 -6.92 9.52 -12.24
N GLY A 76 -7.06 10.71 -11.66
CA GLY A 76 -5.98 11.70 -11.66
C GLY A 76 -4.82 11.27 -10.77
N ASP A 77 -5.07 10.65 -9.60
CA ASP A 77 -4.01 10.07 -8.78
C ASP A 77 -3.26 8.98 -9.56
N ALA A 78 -4.00 8.02 -10.14
CA ALA A 78 -3.42 6.93 -10.91
C ALA A 78 -2.62 7.42 -12.14
N ALA A 79 -3.14 8.40 -12.87
CA ALA A 79 -2.47 8.96 -14.05
C ALA A 79 -1.27 9.85 -13.70
N ALA A 80 -1.31 10.52 -12.54
CA ALA A 80 -0.20 11.33 -12.04
C ALA A 80 0.92 10.48 -11.42
N TYR A 81 0.58 9.30 -10.90
CA TYR A 81 1.55 8.32 -10.41
C TYR A 81 2.23 7.58 -11.57
N LYS A 82 3.23 8.23 -12.15
CA LYS A 82 4.09 7.63 -13.18
C LYS A 82 5.52 8.09 -13.01
N PHE A 83 6.46 7.22 -13.35
CA PHE A 83 7.86 7.62 -13.42
C PHE A 83 8.00 8.73 -14.47
N VAL A 84 8.57 9.85 -14.04
CA VAL A 84 9.01 10.95 -14.89
C VAL A 84 10.40 11.30 -14.42
N ASP A 85 11.35 11.39 -15.34
CA ASP A 85 12.72 11.83 -15.06
C ASP A 85 12.74 13.32 -14.71
N SER A 86 12.22 13.63 -13.54
CA SER A 86 12.10 14.95 -12.96
C SER A 86 12.08 14.83 -11.44
N PRO A 87 12.97 15.54 -10.73
CA PRO A 87 13.03 15.52 -9.27
C PRO A 87 11.78 16.13 -8.61
N SER A 88 10.97 16.88 -9.37
CA SER A 88 9.71 17.47 -8.89
C SER A 88 8.47 16.64 -9.25
N SER A 89 8.66 15.42 -9.79
CA SER A 89 7.56 14.53 -10.14
C SER A 89 6.80 14.03 -8.90
N THR A 90 5.51 13.74 -9.09
CA THR A 90 4.67 13.12 -8.05
C THR A 90 5.28 11.80 -7.57
N TYR A 91 5.87 11.02 -8.48
CA TYR A 91 6.53 9.75 -8.18
C TYR A 91 7.68 9.94 -7.16
N VAL A 92 8.60 10.86 -7.42
CA VAL A 92 9.73 11.17 -6.52
C VAL A 92 9.24 11.73 -5.18
N ALA A 93 8.20 12.57 -5.19
CA ALA A 93 7.62 13.13 -3.96
C ALA A 93 7.01 12.05 -3.05
N ILE A 94 6.23 11.13 -3.61
CA ILE A 94 5.64 10.00 -2.88
C ILE A 94 6.74 9.07 -2.34
N HIS A 95 7.73 8.73 -3.16
CA HIS A 95 8.86 7.90 -2.73
C HIS A 95 9.68 8.55 -1.61
N THR A 96 9.85 9.87 -1.65
CA THR A 96 10.49 10.63 -0.56
C THR A 96 9.67 10.57 0.72
N ARG A 97 8.33 10.63 0.63
CA ARG A 97 7.42 10.48 1.79
C ARG A 97 7.53 9.09 2.41
N ILE A 98 7.56 8.04 1.58
CA ILE A 98 7.75 6.65 2.05
C ILE A 98 9.09 6.51 2.75
N ARG A 99 10.18 7.03 2.16
CA ARG A 99 11.51 6.99 2.77
C ARG A 99 11.53 7.67 4.15
N ALA A 100 10.89 8.84 4.27
CA ALA A 100 10.77 9.54 5.55
C ALA A 100 9.98 8.72 6.59
N ALA A 101 8.91 8.03 6.18
CA ALA A 101 8.15 7.14 7.05
C ALA A 101 8.98 5.92 7.49
N MET A 102 9.71 5.29 6.57
CA MET A 102 10.63 4.19 6.91
C MET A 102 11.71 4.63 7.89
N ASN A 103 12.28 5.83 7.71
CA ASN A 103 13.25 6.39 8.65
C ASN A 103 12.65 6.65 10.04
N ARG A 104 11.42 7.20 10.12
CA ARG A 104 10.71 7.38 11.41
C ARG A 104 10.41 6.05 12.08
N LEU A 105 9.87 5.08 11.35
CA LEU A 105 9.60 3.74 11.86
C LEU A 105 10.87 3.12 12.44
N TYR A 106 11.99 3.18 11.70
CA TYR A 106 13.25 2.62 12.16
C TYR A 106 13.83 3.36 13.37
N THR A 107 13.87 4.70 13.34
CA THR A 107 14.58 5.48 14.35
C THR A 107 13.76 5.74 15.62
N GLN A 108 12.45 5.92 15.49
CA GLN A 108 11.54 6.28 16.58
C GLN A 108 10.72 5.07 17.01
N GLY A 109 10.11 4.35 16.05
CA GLY A 109 9.25 3.19 16.35
C GLY A 109 10.04 1.98 16.85
N LEU A 110 11.20 1.72 16.25
CA LEU A 110 12.02 0.55 16.54
C LEU A 110 13.32 0.86 17.30
N ASN A 111 13.57 2.12 17.66
CA ASN A 111 14.80 2.56 18.32
C ASN A 111 16.10 2.05 17.64
N ARG A 112 16.09 1.99 16.29
CA ARG A 112 17.17 1.49 15.44
C ARG A 112 17.49 -0.01 15.59
N GLU A 113 16.54 -0.79 16.08
CA GLU A 113 16.63 -2.25 16.11
C GLU A 113 15.80 -2.83 14.97
N ALA A 114 16.46 -3.50 14.01
CA ALA A 114 15.74 -4.03 12.86
C ALA A 114 14.82 -5.19 13.29
N ALA A 115 13.58 -5.15 12.81
CA ALA A 115 12.54 -6.14 13.06
C ALA A 115 11.91 -6.59 11.73
N PRO A 116 11.18 -7.73 11.70
CA PRO A 116 10.42 -8.13 10.51
C PRO A 116 9.50 -6.99 10.03
N LEU A 117 9.69 -6.55 8.78
CA LEU A 117 8.90 -5.48 8.19
C LEU A 117 7.70 -6.07 7.45
N ILE A 118 6.51 -5.58 7.77
CA ILE A 118 5.26 -5.96 7.09
C ILE A 118 4.64 -4.71 6.47
N VAL A 119 4.48 -4.73 5.15
CA VAL A 119 3.81 -3.67 4.40
C VAL A 119 2.35 -4.08 4.22
N MET A 120 1.42 -3.23 4.67
CA MET A 120 0.00 -3.35 4.33
C MET A 120 -0.38 -2.19 3.41
N ALA A 121 -0.83 -2.50 2.21
CA ALA A 121 -1.03 -1.55 1.13
C ALA A 121 -2.40 -1.74 0.48
N HIS A 122 -3.16 -0.65 0.45
CA HIS A 122 -4.50 -0.62 -0.12
C HIS A 122 -4.46 -0.01 -1.51
N SER A 123 -5.14 -0.61 -2.49
CA SER A 123 -5.43 0.06 -3.78
C SER A 123 -4.15 0.58 -4.44
N LEU A 124 -4.11 1.83 -4.92
CA LEU A 124 -2.93 2.45 -5.52
C LEU A 124 -1.70 2.42 -4.59
N GLY A 125 -1.90 2.38 -3.27
CA GLY A 125 -0.83 2.14 -2.30
C GLY A 125 -0.06 0.83 -2.55
N SER A 126 -0.73 -0.21 -3.06
CA SER A 126 -0.09 -1.47 -3.44
C SER A 126 0.88 -1.29 -4.60
N GLN A 127 0.45 -0.58 -5.64
CA GLN A 127 1.30 -0.25 -6.79
C GLN A 127 2.46 0.66 -6.37
N ILE A 128 2.17 1.68 -5.56
CA ILE A 128 3.17 2.62 -5.03
C ILE A 128 4.27 1.86 -4.27
N MET A 129 3.89 0.95 -3.36
CA MET A 129 4.85 0.17 -2.59
C MET A 129 5.60 -0.85 -3.45
N SER A 130 4.94 -1.49 -4.41
CA SER A 130 5.61 -2.39 -5.36
C SER A 130 6.71 -1.66 -6.13
N CYS A 131 6.41 -0.48 -6.68
CA CYS A 131 7.38 0.37 -7.38
C CYS A 131 8.50 0.89 -6.45
N TYR A 132 8.15 1.35 -5.24
CA TYR A 132 9.15 1.83 -4.27
C TYR A 132 10.14 0.74 -3.88
N ILE A 133 9.65 -0.46 -3.57
CA ILE A 133 10.49 -1.60 -3.22
C ILE A 133 11.35 -2.01 -4.44
N TRP A 134 10.76 -2.09 -5.63
CA TRP A 134 11.50 -2.40 -6.87
C TRP A 134 12.64 -1.41 -7.12
N ASP A 135 12.38 -0.11 -7.02
CA ASP A 135 13.39 0.93 -7.25
C ASP A 135 14.51 0.87 -6.22
N THR A 136 14.17 0.53 -4.96
CA THR A 136 15.13 0.30 -3.89
C THR A 136 16.02 -0.90 -4.19
N GLN A 137 15.43 -2.00 -4.64
CA GLN A 137 16.12 -3.26 -4.97
C GLN A 137 16.98 -3.19 -6.24
N SER A 138 16.62 -2.29 -7.15
CA SER A 138 17.28 -2.09 -8.45
C SER A 138 18.29 -0.94 -8.44
N GLY A 139 18.41 -0.19 -7.34
CA GLY A 139 19.27 0.99 -7.24
C GLY A 139 18.79 2.18 -8.09
N MET A 140 17.50 2.20 -8.45
CA MET A 140 16.89 3.25 -9.26
C MET A 140 16.38 4.44 -8.44
N LEU A 141 16.39 4.34 -7.10
CA LEU A 141 16.03 5.46 -6.25
C LEU A 141 16.95 6.67 -6.52
N THR A 142 16.41 7.71 -7.16
CA THR A 142 17.12 8.96 -7.36
C THR A 142 17.08 9.82 -6.10
N GLY A 143 18.23 10.31 -5.64
CA GLY A 143 18.38 11.11 -4.40
C GLY A 143 19.70 10.83 -3.70
N ALA A 144 20.06 11.62 -2.67
CA ALA A 144 21.31 11.47 -1.92
C ALA A 144 21.35 10.14 -1.14
N ASP A 145 21.80 9.07 -1.79
CA ASP A 145 21.82 7.71 -1.27
C ASP A 145 23.29 7.27 -1.07
N THR A 146 23.78 7.40 0.17
CA THR A 146 25.01 6.75 0.62
C THR A 146 24.89 6.17 2.05
N ALA A 147 23.73 6.27 2.71
CA ALA A 147 23.59 5.86 4.11
C ALA A 147 22.19 5.35 4.52
N SER A 148 21.45 4.69 3.62
CA SER A 148 20.23 3.96 4.02
C SER A 148 20.61 2.65 4.72
N THR A 149 19.95 2.31 5.82
CA THR A 149 20.13 1.03 6.53
C THR A 149 19.52 -0.15 5.75
N HIS A 150 19.88 -1.39 6.09
CA HIS A 150 19.23 -2.58 5.51
C HIS A 150 17.69 -2.54 5.67
N PHE A 151 17.20 -1.96 6.76
CA PHE A 151 15.77 -1.77 7.01
C PHE A 151 15.14 -0.77 6.03
N GLU A 152 15.76 0.41 5.86
CA GLU A 152 15.29 1.43 4.91
C GLU A 152 15.41 0.98 3.45
N ARG A 153 16.29 0.02 3.16
CA ARG A 153 16.39 -0.64 1.85
C ARG A 153 15.38 -1.78 1.63
N MET A 154 14.41 -1.93 2.52
CA MET A 154 13.36 -2.98 2.45
C MET A 154 13.91 -4.41 2.52
N GLU A 155 15.16 -4.61 2.97
CA GLU A 155 15.77 -5.94 3.04
C GLU A 155 15.24 -6.76 4.23
N TRP A 156 14.54 -6.11 5.16
CA TRP A 156 13.84 -6.75 6.28
C TRP A 156 12.37 -7.07 5.98
N LEU A 157 11.93 -6.93 4.72
CA LEU A 157 10.56 -7.22 4.29
C LEU A 157 10.21 -8.70 4.49
N ALA A 158 9.36 -8.97 5.48
CA ALA A 158 8.84 -10.29 5.81
C ALA A 158 7.36 -10.46 5.41
N GLY A 159 6.62 -9.37 5.19
CA GLY A 159 5.23 -9.46 4.78
C GLY A 159 4.83 -8.40 3.79
N MET A 160 4.05 -8.79 2.78
CA MET A 160 3.37 -7.88 1.86
C MET A 160 1.88 -8.23 1.86
N VAL A 161 1.05 -7.37 2.43
CA VAL A 161 -0.40 -7.53 2.46
C VAL A 161 -0.99 -6.49 1.52
N THR A 162 -1.42 -6.93 0.34
CA THR A 162 -2.10 -6.07 -0.62
C THR A 162 -3.59 -6.33 -0.57
N PHE A 163 -4.41 -5.31 -0.76
CA PHE A 163 -5.85 -5.49 -0.83
C PHE A 163 -6.53 -4.43 -1.69
N GLY A 164 -7.59 -4.84 -2.40
CA GLY A 164 -8.17 -4.01 -3.47
C GLY A 164 -7.13 -3.61 -4.52
N SER A 165 -6.17 -4.49 -4.83
CA SER A 165 -4.94 -4.09 -5.53
C SER A 165 -5.12 -3.93 -7.04
N PRO A 166 -4.75 -2.77 -7.63
CA PRO A 166 -4.80 -2.52 -9.06
C PRO A 166 -3.48 -2.87 -9.78
N ILE A 167 -2.50 -3.52 -9.12
CA ILE A 167 -1.19 -3.85 -9.71
C ILE A 167 -1.32 -4.42 -11.13
N PRO A 168 -2.23 -5.40 -11.42
CA PRO A 168 -2.37 -5.92 -12.78
C PRO A 168 -2.60 -4.84 -13.84
N LEU A 169 -3.38 -3.79 -13.54
CA LEU A 169 -3.68 -2.70 -14.48
C LEU A 169 -2.44 -1.88 -14.86
N PHE A 170 -1.46 -1.78 -13.96
CA PHE A 170 -0.21 -1.07 -14.21
C PHE A 170 0.83 -1.93 -14.92
N THR A 171 0.76 -3.25 -14.76
CA THR A 171 1.72 -4.17 -15.40
C THR A 171 1.59 -4.23 -16.93
N PHE A 172 0.45 -3.83 -17.49
CA PHE A 172 0.26 -3.75 -18.95
C PHE A 172 1.16 -2.71 -19.65
N ALA A 173 1.87 -1.87 -18.88
CA ALA A 173 2.89 -0.98 -19.42
C ALA A 173 4.17 -1.71 -19.86
N ASP A 174 4.38 -2.96 -19.42
CA ASP A 174 5.54 -3.80 -19.76
C ASP A 174 5.07 -5.14 -20.37
N ALA A 175 5.82 -5.65 -21.34
CA ALA A 175 5.56 -6.95 -21.97
C ALA A 175 6.03 -8.13 -21.09
N ASP A 176 6.97 -7.89 -20.16
CA ASP A 176 7.50 -8.90 -19.24
C ASP A 176 7.55 -8.36 -17.79
N PRO A 177 6.39 -8.11 -17.17
CA PRO A 177 6.34 -7.51 -15.84
C PRO A 177 6.98 -8.42 -14.79
N LYS A 178 7.88 -7.84 -13.99
CA LYS A 178 8.60 -8.53 -12.91
C LYS A 178 8.07 -8.09 -11.54
N PRO A 179 7.85 -9.01 -10.60
CA PRO A 179 7.56 -8.65 -9.24
C PRO A 179 8.83 -8.18 -8.51
N ILE A 180 8.64 -7.57 -7.34
CA ILE A 180 9.73 -7.34 -6.39
C ILE A 180 10.36 -8.67 -5.96
N ARG A 181 11.64 -8.64 -5.56
CA ARG A 181 12.25 -9.76 -4.84
C ARG A 181 11.57 -9.87 -3.46
N PHE A 182 11.03 -11.04 -3.15
CA PHE A 182 10.39 -11.31 -1.88
C PHE A 182 10.68 -12.75 -1.42
N PRO A 183 10.91 -13.00 -0.11
CA PRO A 183 11.03 -12.00 0.95
C PRO A 183 12.42 -11.33 0.95
N GLY A 184 12.60 -10.30 1.78
CA GLY A 184 13.83 -9.50 1.83
C GLY A 184 15.09 -10.32 2.16
N ASP A 185 16.26 -9.85 1.74
CA ASP A 185 17.52 -10.61 1.81
C ASP A 185 18.14 -10.65 3.22
N ALA A 186 17.81 -9.69 4.10
CA ALA A 186 18.41 -9.54 5.42
C ALA A 186 17.63 -10.21 6.57
N ILE A 187 16.46 -10.82 6.31
CA ILE A 187 15.67 -11.46 7.36
C ILE A 187 16.27 -12.82 7.81
N PRO A 188 16.26 -13.13 9.13
CA PRO A 188 16.67 -14.43 9.64
C PRO A 188 15.84 -15.60 9.09
N GLY A 189 16.41 -16.80 9.04
CA GLY A 189 15.74 -18.00 8.50
C GLY A 189 14.40 -18.34 9.15
N ILE A 190 14.27 -18.13 10.47
CA ILE A 190 13.01 -18.34 11.19
C ILE A 190 11.92 -17.34 10.78
N VAL A 191 12.30 -16.10 10.48
CA VAL A 191 11.39 -15.05 9.97
C VAL A 191 11.04 -15.35 8.51
N ARG A 192 12.02 -15.78 7.71
CA ARG A 192 11.82 -16.17 6.30
C ARG A 192 10.81 -17.30 6.15
N ALA A 193 10.82 -18.28 7.04
CA ALA A 193 9.85 -19.39 7.01
C ALA A 193 8.39 -18.94 7.26
N LYS A 194 8.20 -17.77 7.86
CA LYS A 194 6.89 -17.17 8.13
C LYS A 194 6.52 -16.11 7.09
N ALA A 195 7.45 -15.70 6.24
CA ALA A 195 7.26 -14.57 5.33
C ALA A 195 6.25 -14.89 4.23
N LYS A 196 5.31 -13.97 3.98
CA LYS A 196 4.24 -14.15 2.98
C LYS A 196 3.86 -12.86 2.26
N TRP A 197 3.53 -12.97 0.98
CA TRP A 197 2.76 -11.98 0.25
C TRP A 197 1.31 -12.47 0.06
N LEU A 198 0.39 -11.84 0.80
CA LEU A 198 -1.04 -12.12 0.75
C LEU A 198 -1.78 -11.00 0.03
N ASN A 199 -2.52 -11.32 -1.03
CA ASN A 199 -3.36 -10.38 -1.74
C ASN A 199 -4.85 -10.68 -1.46
N TYR A 200 -5.60 -9.68 -1.02
CA TYR A 200 -7.04 -9.81 -0.76
C TYR A 200 -7.83 -9.02 -1.81
N TYR A 201 -8.83 -9.63 -2.42
CA TYR A 201 -9.68 -8.97 -3.41
C TYR A 201 -11.14 -9.37 -3.22
N ASP A 202 -12.04 -8.45 -3.53
CA ASP A 202 -13.47 -8.74 -3.62
C ASP A 202 -13.86 -8.81 -5.10
N LYS A 203 -14.63 -9.83 -5.47
CA LYS A 203 -15.16 -10.01 -6.82
C LYS A 203 -16.02 -8.82 -7.30
N ASP A 204 -16.62 -8.09 -6.37
CA ASP A 204 -17.44 -6.91 -6.62
C ASP A 204 -16.61 -5.60 -6.59
N ASP A 205 -15.30 -5.69 -6.33
CA ASP A 205 -14.35 -4.58 -6.42
C ASP A 205 -13.67 -4.55 -7.79
N VAL A 206 -14.21 -3.74 -8.69
CA VAL A 206 -13.72 -3.58 -10.08
C VAL A 206 -12.31 -2.99 -10.20
N LEU A 207 -11.69 -2.58 -9.09
CA LEU A 207 -10.32 -2.05 -9.05
C LEU A 207 -9.35 -3.03 -8.38
N GLY A 208 -9.84 -4.06 -7.69
CA GLY A 208 -9.05 -5.07 -7.01
C GLY A 208 -9.01 -6.38 -7.79
N TYR A 209 -7.81 -6.88 -8.08
CA TYR A 209 -7.63 -8.08 -8.89
C TYR A 209 -6.67 -9.08 -8.23
N PRO A 210 -6.79 -10.38 -8.55
CA PRO A 210 -5.74 -11.36 -8.29
C PRO A 210 -4.41 -10.92 -8.93
N ILE A 211 -3.29 -11.09 -8.21
CA ILE A 211 -1.95 -10.68 -8.64
C ILE A 211 -1.17 -11.88 -9.21
N ARG A 212 -1.34 -13.10 -8.68
CA ARG A 212 -0.61 -14.28 -9.16
C ARG A 212 -0.75 -14.51 -10.67
N PRO A 213 -1.91 -14.27 -11.33
CA PRO A 213 -2.05 -14.49 -12.77
C PRO A 213 -1.29 -13.53 -13.68
N ILE A 214 -0.59 -12.51 -13.15
CA ILE A 214 0.17 -11.55 -13.97
C ILE A 214 1.28 -12.27 -14.76
N SER A 215 2.07 -13.12 -14.09
CA SER A 215 3.14 -13.91 -14.70
C SER A 215 3.63 -15.00 -13.75
N ASP A 216 4.42 -15.96 -14.26
CA ASP A 216 5.06 -16.99 -13.43
C ASP A 216 5.86 -16.39 -12.27
N GLY A 217 6.57 -15.28 -12.52
CA GLY A 217 7.33 -14.57 -11.49
C GLY A 217 6.43 -14.09 -10.34
N TYR A 218 5.27 -13.49 -10.64
CA TYR A 218 4.32 -13.09 -9.59
C TYR A 218 3.73 -14.32 -8.88
N SER A 219 3.43 -15.40 -9.59
CA SER A 219 2.94 -16.65 -9.00
C SER A 219 3.95 -17.30 -8.04
N ASP A 220 5.25 -17.10 -8.27
CA ASP A 220 6.33 -17.62 -7.42
C ASP A 220 6.47 -16.87 -6.09
N VAL A 221 6.16 -15.58 -6.05
CA VAL A 221 6.39 -14.72 -4.85
C VAL A 221 5.12 -14.30 -4.13
N VAL A 222 3.95 -14.35 -4.78
CA VAL A 222 2.66 -14.05 -4.15
C VAL A 222 2.08 -15.34 -3.59
N ASP A 223 2.15 -15.55 -2.27
CA ASP A 223 1.67 -16.77 -1.62
C ASP A 223 0.21 -17.09 -1.91
N ALA A 224 -0.68 -16.09 -1.87
CA ALA A 224 -2.11 -16.31 -2.09
C ALA A 224 -2.84 -15.08 -2.62
N ASP A 225 -3.77 -15.33 -3.56
CA ASP A 225 -4.88 -14.44 -3.87
C ASP A 225 -6.13 -14.93 -3.12
N ILE A 226 -6.64 -14.13 -2.20
CA ILE A 226 -7.69 -14.49 -1.24
C ILE A 226 -8.94 -13.66 -1.57
N GLU A 227 -10.02 -14.33 -1.95
CA GLU A 227 -11.31 -13.68 -2.13
C GLU A 227 -11.92 -13.33 -0.76
N VAL A 228 -12.38 -12.08 -0.63
CA VAL A 228 -13.14 -11.58 0.53
C VAL A 228 -14.42 -10.91 0.06
N ASN A 229 -15.36 -10.67 0.97
CA ASN A 229 -16.61 -9.97 0.67
C ASN A 229 -16.73 -8.69 1.50
N VAL A 230 -16.21 -7.59 0.94
CA VAL A 230 -16.16 -6.26 1.58
C VAL A 230 -17.31 -5.36 1.12
N GLY A 231 -18.50 -5.67 1.62
CA GLY A 231 -19.68 -4.81 1.53
C GLY A 231 -20.88 -5.42 0.81
N GLY A 232 -22.10 -5.07 1.25
CA GLY A 232 -23.34 -5.63 0.69
C GLY A 232 -23.68 -5.16 -0.74
N LEU A 233 -24.67 -5.85 -1.34
CA LEU A 233 -25.22 -5.80 -2.72
C LEU A 233 -25.43 -4.42 -3.40
N ILE A 234 -25.22 -3.28 -2.74
CA ILE A 234 -25.45 -1.93 -3.29
C ILE A 234 -24.11 -1.21 -3.61
N SER A 235 -22.94 -1.76 -3.26
CA SER A 235 -21.65 -1.06 -3.41
C SER A 235 -20.81 -1.40 -4.65
N ALA A 236 -21.20 -2.36 -5.48
CA ALA A 236 -20.39 -2.95 -6.57
C ALA A 236 -19.95 -2.01 -7.72
N ALA A 237 -20.35 -0.73 -7.69
CA ALA A 237 -19.93 0.28 -8.67
C ALA A 237 -19.61 1.65 -8.03
N THR A 238 -19.38 1.69 -6.73
CA THR A 238 -19.05 2.94 -6.02
C THR A 238 -17.71 2.81 -5.28
N PRO A 239 -16.95 3.89 -5.09
CA PRO A 239 -15.71 3.93 -4.28
C PRO A 239 -15.87 3.41 -2.83
N LYS A 240 -17.10 3.07 -2.41
CA LYS A 240 -17.44 2.67 -1.06
C LYS A 240 -17.17 1.19 -0.75
N SER A 241 -17.19 0.25 -1.69
CA SER A 241 -16.72 -1.13 -1.41
C SER A 241 -15.20 -1.16 -1.27
N HIS A 242 -14.53 -0.46 -2.19
CA HIS A 242 -13.08 -0.36 -2.25
C HIS A 242 -12.47 0.18 -0.95
N ILE A 243 -13.13 1.08 -0.21
CA ILE A 243 -12.59 1.59 1.07
C ILE A 243 -12.89 0.71 2.29
N LYS A 244 -13.71 -0.36 2.18
CA LYS A 244 -14.23 -1.12 3.33
C LYS A 244 -13.32 -2.22 3.86
N TYR A 245 -12.27 -2.60 3.13
CA TYR A 245 -11.36 -3.67 3.55
C TYR A 245 -10.75 -3.43 4.92
N TRP A 246 -10.38 -2.18 5.23
CA TRP A 246 -9.62 -1.80 6.41
C TRP A 246 -10.16 -2.34 7.75
N THR A 247 -11.47 -2.41 7.91
CA THR A 247 -12.11 -2.89 9.14
C THR A 247 -12.95 -4.14 8.93
N ASP A 248 -12.90 -4.75 7.74
CA ASP A 248 -13.69 -5.94 7.46
C ASP A 248 -13.13 -7.17 8.22
N ASN A 249 -14.02 -8.01 8.73
CA ASN A 249 -13.64 -9.20 9.48
C ASN A 249 -12.92 -10.25 8.62
N ASP A 250 -13.30 -10.38 7.36
CA ASP A 250 -12.70 -11.34 6.43
C ASP A 250 -11.29 -10.92 6.02
N PHE A 251 -10.92 -9.66 6.27
CA PHE A 251 -9.57 -9.12 6.11
C PHE A 251 -8.80 -9.07 7.44
N THR A 252 -9.33 -8.39 8.46
CA THR A 252 -8.61 -8.11 9.72
C THR A 252 -8.32 -9.37 10.54
N LYS A 253 -9.18 -10.40 10.52
CA LYS A 253 -8.95 -11.68 11.21
C LYS A 253 -7.72 -12.42 10.68
N PRO A 254 -7.63 -12.78 9.38
CA PRO A 254 -6.47 -13.49 8.87
C PRO A 254 -5.21 -12.63 8.90
N VAL A 255 -5.32 -11.31 8.74
CA VAL A 255 -4.16 -10.41 8.91
C VAL A 255 -3.65 -10.42 10.35
N ALA A 256 -4.51 -10.32 11.37
CA ALA A 256 -4.08 -10.43 12.76
C ALA A 256 -3.40 -11.77 13.06
N GLN A 257 -3.90 -12.88 12.53
CA GLN A 257 -3.25 -14.19 12.66
C GLN A 257 -1.87 -14.21 12.00
N PHE A 258 -1.74 -13.62 10.82
CA PHE A 258 -0.45 -13.51 10.13
C PHE A 258 0.55 -12.67 10.94
N LEU A 259 0.14 -11.50 11.45
CA LEU A 259 0.97 -10.67 12.31
C LEU A 259 1.37 -11.41 13.61
N GLY A 260 0.42 -12.07 14.26
CA GLY A 260 0.62 -12.82 15.50
C GLY A 260 1.64 -13.95 15.36
N SER A 261 1.77 -14.52 14.15
CA SER A 261 2.81 -15.52 13.88
C SER A 261 4.23 -15.00 14.08
N PHE A 262 4.48 -13.69 14.02
CA PHE A 262 5.80 -13.10 14.32
C PHE A 262 6.01 -12.77 15.80
N LEU A 263 4.98 -12.93 16.63
CA LEU A 263 4.95 -12.59 18.07
C LEU A 263 4.93 -13.82 18.98
N GLU A 264 5.32 -14.98 18.46
CA GLU A 264 5.41 -16.27 19.16
C GLU A 264 6.75 -16.45 19.89
#